data_AF-A0A343W094-F1
#
_entry.id   AF-A0A343W094-F1
#
_cell.length_a   1.000
_cell.length_b   1.000
_cell.length_c   1.000
_cell.angle_alpha   90.00
_cell.angle_beta   90.00
_cell.angle_gamma   90.00
#
_symmetry.space_group_name_H-M   'P 1'
#
loop_
_entity.id
_entity.type
_entity.pdbx_description
1 polymer ?
#
loop_
_entity_poly.entity_id
_entity_poly.type
_entity_poly.pdbx_seq_one_letter_code
_entity_poly.pdbx_strand_id
1 'polypeptide(L)'
;SLLGYITLIQTLMLSIFSPIWGYLSDKYSRKWILVFGTSLWGIATILLANINQFPQILIFRAINGIALGCVGPISQSILADAAKNEALGLSFGLVQLSSNIGRLIGGVVTTTLALKYFGTIRGWRLCFIVVGILSIILSIFVALFVEEAPK
;
A
#
# COMPACT_ATOMS: atom_id res chain seq x y z
N SER A 1 1.42 4.52 24.09
CA SER A 1 2.77 4.61 23.52
C SER A 1 2.73 5.43 22.23
N LEU A 2 3.77 6.23 21.92
CA LEU A 2 3.82 7.08 20.70
C LEU A 2 3.53 6.31 19.40
N LEU A 3 3.92 5.03 19.32
CA LEU A 3 3.60 4.16 18.19
C LEU A 3 2.08 3.97 17.99
N GLY A 4 1.30 3.90 19.07
CA GLY A 4 -0.15 3.68 18.98
C GLY A 4 -0.88 4.83 18.28
N TYR A 5 -0.46 6.08 18.51
CA TYR A 5 -1.01 7.24 17.80
C TYR A 5 -0.71 7.21 16.31
N ILE A 6 0.51 6.80 15.95
CA ILE A 6 0.96 6.69 14.56
C ILE A 6 0.14 5.64 13.80
N THR A 7 -0.09 4.47 14.41
CA THR A 7 -0.90 3.42 13.78
C THR A 7 -2.37 3.80 13.73
N LEU A 8 -2.89 4.44 14.79
CA LEU A 8 -4.28 4.85 14.87
C LEU A 8 -4.63 5.86 13.78
N ILE A 9 -3.82 6.90 13.56
CA ILE A 9 -4.12 7.89 12.53
C ILE A 9 -4.08 7.28 11.12
N GLN A 10 -3.15 6.35 10.88
CA GLN A 10 -3.05 5.64 9.62
C GLN A 10 -4.30 4.78 9.37
N THR A 11 -4.72 3.99 10.35
CA THR A 11 -5.88 3.11 10.24
C THR A 11 -7.19 3.90 10.14
N LEU A 12 -7.33 5.00 10.88
CA LEU A 12 -8.50 5.87 10.78
C LEU A 12 -8.63 6.46 9.38
N MET A 13 -7.54 7.01 8.83
CA MET A 13 -7.55 7.56 7.47
C MET A 13 -7.85 6.49 6.43
N LEU A 14 -7.28 5.29 6.59
CA LEU A 14 -7.59 4.15 5.73
C LEU A 14 -9.09 3.81 5.76
N SER A 15 -9.68 3.68 6.94
CA SER A 15 -11.10 3.31 7.09
C SER A 15 -12.05 4.36 6.54
N ILE A 16 -11.74 5.65 6.71
CA ILE A 16 -12.56 6.77 6.21
C ILE A 16 -12.48 6.88 4.69
N PHE A 17 -11.27 6.73 4.12
CA PHE A 17 -11.06 6.93 2.68
C PHE A 17 -11.30 5.68 1.83
N SER A 18 -11.25 4.47 2.40
CA SER A 18 -11.56 3.24 1.67
C SER A 18 -12.91 3.28 0.92
N PRO A 19 -14.05 3.66 1.52
CA PRO A 19 -15.31 3.75 0.78
C PRO A 19 -15.31 4.86 -0.28
N ILE A 20 -14.61 5.97 -0.02
CA ILE A 20 -14.50 7.10 -0.98
C ILE A 20 -13.77 6.63 -2.24
N TRP A 21 -12.66 5.90 -2.08
CA TRP A 21 -11.92 5.33 -3.20
C TRP A 21 -12.70 4.25 -3.94
N GLY A 22 -13.48 3.43 -3.23
CA GLY A 22 -14.39 2.47 -3.85
C GLY A 22 -15.38 3.16 -4.79
N TYR A 23 -16.10 4.16 -4.29
CA TYR A 23 -17.02 4.96 -5.09
C TYR A 23 -16.34 5.66 -6.28
N LEU A 24 -15.14 6.22 -6.06
CA LEU A 24 -14.38 6.86 -7.13
C LEU A 24 -13.94 5.85 -8.20
N SER A 25 -13.63 4.62 -7.82
CA SER A 25 -13.24 3.53 -8.73
C SER A 25 -14.39 3.00 -9.59
N ASP A 26 -15.63 3.14 -9.13
CA ASP A 26 -16.79 2.81 -9.95
C ASP A 26 -17.00 3.86 -11.06
N LYS A 27 -16.69 5.13 -10.77
CA LYS A 27 -16.90 6.24 -11.71
C LYS A 27 -15.72 6.46 -12.67
N TYR A 28 -14.50 6.34 -12.19
CA TYR A 28 -13.27 6.57 -12.95
C TYR A 28 -12.56 5.26 -13.33
N SER A 29 -11.52 5.36 -14.14
CA SER A 29 -10.64 4.25 -14.50
C SER A 29 -9.93 3.66 -13.28
N ARG A 30 -10.32 2.43 -12.91
CA ARG A 30 -9.77 1.70 -11.74
C ARG A 30 -8.25 1.59 -11.77
N LYS A 31 -7.67 1.37 -12.95
CA LYS A 31 -6.23 1.31 -13.18
C LYS A 31 -5.53 2.60 -12.75
N TRP A 32 -5.95 3.76 -13.28
CA TRP A 32 -5.30 5.05 -12.97
C TRP A 32 -5.41 5.43 -11.50
N ILE A 33 -6.53 5.09 -10.84
CA ILE A 33 -6.67 5.31 -9.40
C ILE A 33 -5.69 4.44 -8.61
N LEU A 34 -5.55 3.16 -8.98
CA LEU A 34 -4.60 2.25 -8.33
C LEU A 34 -3.15 2.70 -8.54
N VAL A 35 -2.80 3.16 -9.74
CA VAL A 35 -1.48 3.74 -10.05
C VAL A 35 -1.23 4.97 -9.17
N PHE A 36 -2.18 5.92 -9.12
CA PHE A 36 -2.04 7.12 -8.30
C PHE A 36 -1.86 6.78 -6.81
N GLY A 37 -2.69 5.91 -6.26
CA GLY A 37 -2.63 5.57 -4.84
C GLY A 37 -1.38 4.77 -4.46
N THR A 38 -0.95 3.81 -5.27
CA THR A 38 0.30 3.06 -5.03
C THR A 38 1.55 3.93 -5.19
N SER A 39 1.55 4.86 -6.14
CA SER A 39 2.61 5.86 -6.29
C SER A 39 2.66 6.80 -5.08
N LEU A 40 1.51 7.34 -4.66
CA LEU A 40 1.41 8.23 -3.49
C LEU A 40 1.86 7.51 -2.21
N TRP A 41 1.46 6.24 -2.04
CA TRP A 41 1.91 5.41 -0.92
C TRP A 41 3.41 5.20 -0.92
N GLY A 42 4.00 4.89 -2.08
CA GLY A 42 5.45 4.71 -2.24
C GLY A 42 6.23 5.99 -1.91
N ILE A 43 5.82 7.13 -2.47
CA ILE A 43 6.46 8.43 -2.22
C ILE A 43 6.37 8.81 -0.73
N ALA A 44 5.18 8.68 -0.12
CA ALA A 44 4.99 8.98 1.28
C ALA A 44 5.85 8.09 2.19
N THR A 45 6.05 6.82 1.82
CA THR A 45 6.89 5.86 2.54
C THR A 45 8.38 6.24 2.46
N ILE A 46 8.88 6.67 1.30
CA ILE A 46 10.25 7.14 1.12
C ILE A 46 10.48 8.43 1.93
N LEU A 47 9.53 9.36 1.90
CA LEU A 47 9.61 10.61 2.66
C LEU A 47 9.64 10.32 4.16
N LEU A 48 8.82 9.37 4.63
CA LEU A 48 8.80 8.96 6.04
C LEU A 48 10.16 8.45 6.53
N ALA A 49 10.96 7.81 5.66
CA ALA A 49 12.29 7.32 6.02
C ALA A 49 13.27 8.45 6.42
N ASN A 50 13.04 9.68 5.93
CA ASN A 50 13.92 10.82 6.13
C ASN A 50 13.48 11.73 7.29
N ILE A 51 12.27 11.53 7.81
CA ILE A 51 11.67 12.42 8.82
C ILE A 51 12.04 11.98 10.24
N ASN A 52 12.38 12.95 11.07
CA ASN A 52 12.70 12.75 12.50
C ASN A 52 11.72 13.45 13.45
N GLN A 53 10.89 14.37 12.94
CA GLN A 53 9.94 15.13 13.76
C GLN A 53 8.61 14.38 13.89
N PHE A 54 8.16 14.18 15.12
CA PHE A 54 6.92 13.45 15.41
C PHE A 54 5.66 14.01 14.72
N PRO A 55 5.41 15.34 14.67
CA PRO A 55 4.25 15.89 13.95
C PRO A 55 4.27 15.61 12.45
N GLN A 56 5.45 15.67 11.83
CA GLN A 56 5.61 15.36 10.41
C GLN A 56 5.34 13.87 10.14
N ILE A 57 5.81 12.97 11.01
CA ILE A 57 5.52 11.52 10.91
C ILE A 57 4.01 11.27 10.91
N LEU A 58 3.24 11.96 11.76
CA LEU A 58 1.78 11.83 11.81
C LEU A 58 1.10 12.24 10.49
N ILE A 59 1.52 13.37 9.90
CA ILE A 59 0.97 13.85 8.63
C ILE A 59 1.26 12.86 7.50
N PHE A 60 2.51 12.41 7.37
CA PHE A 60 2.86 11.44 6.32
C PHE A 60 2.21 10.07 6.54
N ARG A 61 1.88 9.71 7.78
CA ARG A 61 1.13 8.51 8.12
C ARG A 61 -0.36 8.61 7.81
N ALA A 62 -0.94 9.80 7.98
CA ALA A 62 -2.28 10.09 7.51
C ALA A 62 -2.36 9.96 5.98
N ILE A 63 -1.40 10.54 5.24
CA ILE A 63 -1.29 10.41 3.78
C ILE A 63 -1.13 8.95 3.37
N ASN A 64 -0.29 8.19 4.07
CA ASN A 64 -0.15 6.75 3.87
C ASN A 64 -1.49 6.01 4.02
N GLY A 65 -2.26 6.33 5.05
CA GLY A 65 -3.59 5.75 5.28
C GLY A 65 -4.56 6.04 4.14
N ILE A 66 -4.60 7.29 3.68
CA ILE A 66 -5.41 7.72 2.52
C ILE A 66 -5.01 6.92 1.27
N ALA A 67 -3.72 6.78 1.01
CA ALA A 67 -3.20 6.09 -0.16
C ALA A 67 -3.46 4.57 -0.11
N LEU A 68 -3.24 3.92 1.05
CA LEU A 68 -3.54 2.50 1.25
C LEU A 68 -5.04 2.19 1.12
N GLY A 69 -5.91 3.14 1.47
CA GLY A 69 -7.36 2.98 1.39
C GLY A 69 -7.89 2.68 -0.01
N CYS A 70 -7.18 3.07 -1.08
CA CYS A 70 -7.62 2.77 -2.45
C CYS A 70 -7.31 1.33 -2.88
N VAL A 71 -6.24 0.73 -2.35
CA VAL A 71 -5.70 -0.54 -2.87
C VAL A 71 -6.67 -1.70 -2.60
N GLY A 72 -7.28 -1.72 -1.42
CA GLY A 72 -8.26 -2.74 -1.02
C GLY A 72 -9.46 -2.84 -1.97
N PRO A 73 -10.33 -1.83 -2.03
CA PRO A 73 -11.56 -1.88 -2.83
C PRO A 73 -11.29 -2.08 -4.32
N ILE A 74 -10.26 -1.41 -4.87
CA ILE A 74 -9.94 -1.51 -6.30
C ILE A 74 -9.41 -2.89 -6.64
N SER A 75 -8.51 -3.45 -5.82
CA SER A 75 -8.01 -4.81 -6.05
C SER A 75 -9.11 -5.86 -5.97
N GLN A 76 -10.05 -5.71 -5.02
CA GLN A 76 -11.21 -6.61 -4.92
C GLN A 76 -12.15 -6.48 -6.12
N SER A 77 -12.38 -5.26 -6.59
CA SER A 77 -13.22 -4.97 -7.77
C SER A 77 -12.62 -5.54 -9.07
N ILE A 78 -11.31 -5.35 -9.30
CA ILE A 78 -10.62 -5.94 -10.46
C ILE A 78 -10.64 -7.46 -10.42
N LEU A 79 -10.44 -8.06 -9.24
CA LEU A 79 -10.49 -9.51 -9.07
C LEU A 79 -11.90 -10.07 -9.32
N ALA A 80 -12.92 -9.34 -8.91
CA ALA A 80 -14.31 -9.73 -9.12
C ALA A 80 -14.67 -9.77 -10.61
N ASP A 81 -14.17 -8.81 -11.39
CA ASP A 81 -14.39 -8.78 -12.85
C ASP A 81 -13.56 -9.83 -13.60
N ALA A 82 -12.35 -10.13 -13.11
CA ALA A 82 -11.45 -11.10 -13.76
C ALA A 82 -11.81 -12.56 -13.45
N ALA A 83 -12.41 -12.82 -12.28
CA ALA A 83 -12.76 -14.18 -11.86
C ALA A 83 -14.09 -14.64 -12.46
N LYS A 84 -14.11 -15.86 -13.03
CA LYS A 84 -15.38 -16.52 -13.36
C LYS A 84 -16.17 -16.78 -12.07
N ASN A 85 -17.50 -16.60 -12.10
CA ASN A 85 -18.37 -16.68 -10.92
C ASN A 85 -18.12 -17.93 -10.03
N GLU A 86 -17.80 -19.08 -10.64
CA GLU A 86 -17.54 -20.35 -9.94
C GLU A 86 -16.19 -20.40 -9.18
N ALA A 87 -15.23 -19.55 -9.54
CA ALA A 87 -13.86 -19.53 -8.98
C ALA A 87 -13.52 -18.25 -8.19
N LEU A 88 -14.51 -17.38 -7.94
CA LEU A 88 -14.35 -16.13 -7.18
C LEU A 88 -13.72 -16.37 -5.80
N GLY A 89 -14.26 -17.33 -5.04
CA GLY A 89 -13.76 -17.64 -3.69
C GLY A 89 -12.29 -18.10 -3.69
N LEU A 90 -11.90 -18.92 -4.67
CA LEU A 90 -10.51 -19.37 -4.84
C LEU A 90 -9.58 -18.22 -5.23
N SER A 91 -10.05 -17.32 -6.11
CA SER A 91 -9.30 -16.14 -6.53
C SER A 91 -9.04 -15.20 -5.35
N PHE A 92 -10.06 -14.90 -4.53
CA PHE A 92 -9.89 -14.13 -3.30
C PHE A 92 -8.95 -14.83 -2.31
N GLY A 93 -9.08 -16.16 -2.16
CA GLY A 93 -8.19 -16.97 -1.33
C GLY A 93 -6.72 -16.84 -1.74
N LEU A 94 -6.41 -16.94 -3.03
CA LEU A 94 -5.04 -16.81 -3.56
C LEU A 94 -4.46 -15.40 -3.35
N VAL A 95 -5.25 -14.36 -3.58
CA VAL A 95 -4.83 -12.96 -3.33
C VAL A 95 -4.57 -12.72 -1.85
N GLN A 96 -5.44 -13.24 -0.97
CA GLN A 96 -5.29 -13.11 0.47
C GLN A 96 -4.06 -13.88 0.99
N LEU A 97 -3.82 -15.07 0.45
CA LEU A 97 -2.65 -15.90 0.76
C LEU A 97 -1.36 -15.18 0.32
N SER A 98 -1.34 -14.64 -0.90
CA SER A 98 -0.22 -13.85 -1.42
C SER A 98 0.05 -12.61 -0.55
N SER A 99 -1.00 -11.92 -0.12
CA SER A 99 -0.90 -10.75 0.78
C SER A 99 -0.34 -11.13 2.14
N ASN A 100 -0.75 -12.27 2.70
CA ASN A 100 -0.27 -12.75 3.99
C ASN A 100 1.20 -13.19 3.92
N ILE A 101 1.60 -13.90 2.86
CA ILE A 101 3.00 -14.25 2.60
C ILE A 101 3.86 -12.98 2.49
N GLY A 102 3.39 -11.99 1.74
CA GLY A 102 4.08 -10.69 1.62
C GLY A 102 4.27 -9.99 2.97
N ARG A 103 3.22 -9.99 3.83
CA ARG A 103 3.30 -9.44 5.20
C ARG A 103 4.29 -10.20 6.08
N LEU A 104 4.31 -11.53 5.99
CA LEU A 104 5.25 -12.37 6.75
C LEU A 104 6.69 -12.10 6.32
N ILE A 105 6.99 -12.17 5.02
CA ILE A 105 8.32 -11.91 4.47
C ILE A 105 8.75 -10.48 4.83
N GLY A 106 7.88 -9.49 4.60
CA GLY A 106 8.15 -8.09 4.93
C GLY A 106 8.40 -7.88 6.43
N GLY A 107 7.63 -8.53 7.29
CA GLY A 107 7.80 -8.48 8.75
C GLY A 107 9.12 -9.07 9.20
N VAL A 108 9.49 -10.26 8.71
CA VAL A 108 10.76 -10.92 9.05
C VAL A 108 11.95 -10.09 8.55
N VAL A 109 11.95 -9.71 7.27
CA VAL A 109 13.01 -8.89 6.66
C VAL A 109 13.15 -7.57 7.42
N THR A 110 12.05 -6.86 7.65
CA THR A 110 12.10 -5.57 8.36
C THR A 110 12.58 -5.74 9.78
N THR A 111 12.16 -6.79 10.52
CA THR A 111 12.58 -6.99 11.91
C THR A 111 14.06 -7.35 12.02
N THR A 112 14.56 -8.23 11.14
CA THR A 112 15.97 -8.64 11.14
C THR A 112 16.90 -7.51 10.69
N LEU A 113 16.47 -6.67 9.74
CA LEU A 113 17.27 -5.55 9.25
C LEU A 113 17.08 -4.27 10.07
N ALA A 114 15.94 -4.06 10.76
CA ALA A 114 15.65 -2.80 11.45
C ALA A 114 16.68 -2.45 12.53
N LEU A 115 17.21 -3.47 13.22
CA LEU A 115 18.20 -3.33 14.28
C LEU A 115 19.65 -3.28 13.77
N LYS A 116 19.88 -3.63 12.50
CA LYS A 116 21.21 -3.58 11.90
C LYS A 116 21.54 -2.18 11.40
N TYR A 117 22.79 -1.78 11.58
CA TYR A 117 23.35 -0.57 10.99
C TYR A 117 24.07 -0.94 9.70
N PHE A 118 23.69 -0.31 8.59
CA PHE A 118 24.42 -0.37 7.33
C PHE A 118 25.11 0.97 7.14
N GLY A 119 26.39 1.05 7.55
CA GLY A 119 27.15 2.31 7.56
C GLY A 119 26.54 3.33 8.54
N THR A 120 26.21 4.53 8.05
CA THR A 120 25.60 5.64 8.82
C THR A 120 24.07 5.61 8.85
N ILE A 121 23.42 4.68 8.14
CA ILE A 121 21.96 4.62 7.99
C ILE A 121 21.41 3.48 8.84
N ARG A 122 20.39 3.78 9.66
CA ARG A 122 19.64 2.77 10.42
C ARG A 122 18.86 1.88 9.45
N GLY A 123 18.96 0.56 9.61
CA GLY A 123 18.34 -0.41 8.70
C GLY A 123 16.84 -0.24 8.53
N TRP A 124 16.10 0.25 9.54
CA TRP A 124 14.68 0.53 9.38
C TRP A 124 14.40 1.58 8.29
N ARG A 125 15.23 2.63 8.16
CA ARG A 125 15.07 3.65 7.11
C ARG A 125 15.28 3.06 5.72
N LEU A 126 16.28 2.18 5.58
CA LEU A 126 16.52 1.45 4.34
C LEU A 126 15.31 0.58 3.97
N CYS A 127 14.70 -0.11 4.93
CA CYS A 127 13.48 -0.87 4.68
C CYS A 127 12.34 0.01 4.15
N PHE A 128 12.11 1.19 4.73
CA PHE A 128 11.09 2.13 4.22
C PHE A 128 11.41 2.62 2.80
N ILE A 129 12.67 2.93 2.49
CA ILE A 129 13.08 3.35 1.14
C ILE A 129 12.87 2.23 0.13
N VAL A 130 13.32 1.01 0.44
CA VAL A 130 13.18 -0.16 -0.44
C VAL A 130 11.71 -0.48 -0.70
N VAL A 131 10.88 -0.49 0.34
CA VAL A 131 9.43 -0.72 0.20
C VAL A 131 8.78 0.37 -0.66
N GLY A 132 9.14 1.62 -0.45
CA GLY A 132 8.59 2.72 -1.25
C GLY A 132 9.01 2.65 -2.72
N ILE A 133 10.26 2.27 -3.01
CA ILE A 133 10.74 2.06 -4.39
C ILE A 133 10.01 0.88 -5.03
N LEU A 134 9.88 -0.25 -4.33
CA LEU A 134 9.13 -1.41 -4.83
C LEU A 134 7.69 -1.04 -5.16
N SER A 135 7.05 -0.20 -4.34
CA SER A 135 5.69 0.30 -4.61
C SER A 135 5.61 1.13 -5.87
N ILE A 136 6.58 2.02 -6.11
CA ILE A 136 6.61 2.84 -7.33
C ILE A 136 6.84 1.96 -8.56
N ILE A 137 7.75 0.98 -8.48
CA ILE A 137 7.98 0.01 -9.56
C ILE A 137 6.69 -0.77 -9.87
N LEU A 138 6.00 -1.25 -8.83
CA LEU A 138 4.71 -1.93 -8.99
C LEU A 138 3.68 -1.02 -9.65
N SER A 139 3.63 0.25 -9.26
CA SER A 139 2.73 1.25 -9.84
C SER A 139 2.98 1.45 -11.34
N ILE A 140 4.26 1.56 -11.74
CA ILE A 140 4.66 1.65 -13.16
C ILE A 140 4.28 0.36 -13.89
N PHE A 141 4.51 -0.80 -13.28
CA PHE A 141 4.14 -2.09 -13.87
C PHE A 141 2.63 -2.19 -14.12
N VAL A 142 1.81 -1.77 -13.15
CA VAL A 142 0.35 -1.68 -13.31
C VAL A 142 -0.01 -0.71 -14.42
N ALA A 143 0.64 0.46 -14.49
CA ALA A 143 0.38 1.45 -15.53
C ALA A 143 0.66 0.92 -16.94
N LEU A 144 1.68 0.07 -17.11
CA LEU A 144 2.10 -0.45 -18.42
C LEU A 144 1.35 -1.74 -18.82
N PHE A 145 1.13 -2.68 -17.90
CA PHE A 145 0.65 -4.03 -18.23
C PHE A 145 -0.83 -4.26 -17.94
N VAL A 146 -1.45 -3.51 -17.02
CA VAL A 146 -2.88 -3.67 -16.76
C VAL A 146 -3.63 -2.92 -17.85
N GLU A 147 -4.25 -3.65 -18.75
CA GLU A 147 -5.15 -3.08 -19.74
C GLU A 147 -6.55 -2.94 -19.12
N GLU A 148 -7.15 -1.76 -19.23
CA GLU A 148 -8.50 -1.56 -18.72
C GLU A 148 -9.46 -2.36 -19.60
N ALA A 149 -10.12 -3.37 -19.02
CA ALA A 149 -11.25 -4.01 -19.69
C ALA A 149 -12.29 -2.91 -19.99
N PRO A 150 -12.78 -2.79 -21.24
CA PRO A 150 -13.83 -1.83 -21.56
C PRO A 150 -15.06 -2.16 -20.72
N LYS A 151 -15.62 -1.12 -20.09
CA LYS A 151 -16.85 -1.21 -19.29
C LYS A 151 -18.04 -1.62 -20.15
#